data_AF-A0A7X7LGG4-F1
#
_entry.id   AF-A0A7X7LGG4-F1
#
_cell.length_a   1.000
_cell.length_b   1.000
_cell.length_c   1.000
_cell.angle_alpha   90.00
_cell.angle_beta   90.00
_cell.angle_gamma   90.00
#
_symmetry.space_group_name_H-M   'P 1'
#
loop_
_entity.id
_entity.type
_entity.pdbx_description
1 polymer ?
#
loop_
_entity_poly.entity_id
_entity_poly.type
_entity_poly.pdbx_seq_one_letter_code
_entity_poly.pdbx_strand_id
1 'polypeptide(L)'
;MDKVFIAHIKSDPTNGFAIQDLNTHLERVGVLMAEFSNEFFNAEWGKVIGKWHDIGKYSEAFQQYIIVNSGCKEGSLLGKTDHSSAGAIFAKEMLSEGFWQPIAYCIAGHHAGLHNWYPEIGLSG
;
A
#
# COMPACT_ATOMS: atom_id res chain seq x y z
N MET A 1 14.65 -17.67 10.93
CA MET A 1 13.26 -17.67 10.42
C MET A 1 13.02 -16.29 9.87
N ASP A 2 12.73 -16.19 8.58
CA ASP A 2 12.47 -14.89 7.96
C ASP A 2 11.21 -14.27 8.57
N LYS A 3 11.28 -12.97 8.86
CA LYS A 3 10.16 -12.20 9.42
C LYS A 3 9.07 -12.13 8.35
N VAL A 4 7.91 -12.76 8.61
CA VAL A 4 6.75 -12.67 7.72
C VAL A 4 6.07 -11.32 7.96
N PHE A 5 5.98 -10.49 6.92
CA PHE A 5 5.26 -9.22 6.96
C PHE A 5 3.84 -9.42 6.44
N ILE A 6 2.88 -8.78 7.08
CA ILE A 6 1.46 -8.99 6.83
C ILE A 6 0.89 -7.84 6.01
N ALA A 7 0.26 -8.15 4.87
CA ALA A 7 -0.54 -7.18 4.13
C ALA A 7 -1.96 -7.06 4.70
N HIS A 8 -2.59 -8.21 4.96
CA HIS A 8 -3.98 -8.31 5.39
C HIS A 8 -4.17 -9.42 6.42
N ILE A 9 -5.07 -9.18 7.36
CA ILE A 9 -5.61 -10.16 8.29
C ILE A 9 -7.13 -10.10 8.20
N LYS A 10 -7.76 -11.25 7.98
CA LYS A 10 -9.21 -11.38 7.95
C LYS A 10 -9.64 -12.43 8.97
N SER A 11 -10.68 -12.17 9.75
CA SER A 11 -11.27 -13.19 10.60
C SER A 11 -11.90 -14.30 9.73
N ASP A 12 -11.55 -15.54 10.05
CA ASP A 12 -12.07 -16.76 9.44
C ASP A 12 -12.86 -17.50 10.53
N PRO A 13 -14.20 -17.65 10.38
CA PRO A 13 -15.02 -18.35 11.37
C PRO A 13 -14.60 -19.81 11.64
N THR A 14 -13.86 -20.42 10.71
CA THR A 14 -13.44 -21.82 10.76
C THR A 14 -12.01 -21.96 11.30
N ASN A 15 -11.11 -21.05 10.88
CA ASN A 15 -9.68 -21.15 11.16
C ASN A 15 -9.15 -20.01 12.06
N GLY A 16 -10.03 -19.19 12.62
CA GLY A 16 -9.68 -18.01 13.42
C GLY A 16 -9.31 -16.81 12.55
N PHE A 17 -8.12 -16.84 11.93
CA PHE A 17 -7.62 -15.75 11.10
C PHE A 17 -6.92 -16.24 9.83
N ALA A 18 -7.25 -15.63 8.70
CA ALA A 18 -6.53 -15.77 7.44
C ALA A 18 -5.56 -14.60 7.28
N ILE A 19 -4.27 -14.92 7.12
CA ILE A 19 -3.18 -13.95 6.96
C ILE A 19 -2.71 -13.97 5.50
N GLN A 20 -2.59 -12.80 4.90
CA GLN A 20 -1.96 -12.61 3.60
C GLN A 20 -0.56 -12.01 3.78
N ASP A 21 0.45 -12.71 3.27
CA ASP A 21 1.83 -12.22 3.20
C ASP A 21 1.94 -10.97 2.32
N LEU A 22 2.73 -9.99 2.79
CA LEU A 22 2.89 -8.69 2.14
C LEU A 22 3.61 -8.80 0.79
N ASN A 23 4.68 -9.59 0.70
CA ASN A 23 5.41 -9.74 -0.55
C ASN A 23 4.51 -10.36 -1.64
N THR A 24 3.79 -11.41 -1.29
CA THR A 24 2.81 -12.06 -2.16
C THR A 24 1.70 -11.11 -2.59
N HIS A 25 1.22 -10.27 -1.68
CA HIS A 25 0.23 -9.24 -1.99
C HIS A 25 0.77 -8.25 -3.03
N LEU A 26 1.94 -7.66 -2.79
CA LEU A 26 2.54 -6.67 -3.69
C LEU A 26 2.85 -7.24 -5.08
N GLU A 27 3.36 -8.48 -5.17
CA GLU A 27 3.60 -9.12 -6.46
C GLU A 27 2.31 -9.36 -7.24
N ARG A 28 1.25 -9.87 -6.58
CA ARG A 28 -0.04 -10.12 -7.24
C ARG A 28 -0.72 -8.83 -7.68
N VAL A 29 -0.72 -7.79 -6.84
CA VAL A 29 -1.26 -6.47 -7.20
C VAL A 29 -0.46 -5.87 -8.36
N GLY A 30 0.87 -6.02 -8.35
CA GLY A 30 1.72 -5.62 -9.47
C GLY A 30 1.32 -6.29 -10.80
N VAL A 31 1.08 -7.60 -10.79
CA VAL A 31 0.60 -8.32 -12.00
C VAL A 31 -0.75 -7.79 -12.46
N LEU A 32 -1.73 -7.69 -11.56
CA LEU A 32 -3.07 -7.20 -11.91
C LEU A 32 -3.05 -5.76 -12.43
N MET A 33 -2.27 -4.87 -11.81
CA MET A 33 -2.15 -3.50 -12.29
C MET A 33 -1.44 -3.42 -13.64
N ALA A 34 -0.47 -4.29 -13.90
CA ALA A 34 0.15 -4.38 -15.22
C ALA A 34 -0.87 -4.78 -16.28
N GLU A 35 -1.72 -5.78 -16.00
CA GLU A 35 -2.79 -6.21 -16.91
C GLU A 35 -3.79 -5.08 -17.19
N PHE A 36 -4.27 -4.39 -16.17
CA PHE A 36 -5.22 -3.28 -16.35
C PHE A 36 -4.62 -2.07 -17.07
N SER A 37 -3.38 -1.70 -16.74
CA SER A 37 -2.72 -0.56 -17.40
C SER A 37 -2.24 -0.87 -18.82
N ASN A 38 -2.14 -2.15 -19.18
CA ASN A 38 -1.79 -2.56 -20.54
C ASN A 38 -2.85 -2.14 -21.57
N GLU A 39 -4.11 -1.95 -21.17
CA GLU A 39 -5.17 -1.41 -22.05
C GLU A 39 -4.81 -0.03 -22.63
N PHE A 40 -3.92 0.71 -21.96
CA PHE A 40 -3.41 2.01 -22.40
C PHE A 40 -1.88 2.00 -22.60
N PHE A 41 -1.30 0.83 -22.92
CA PHE A 41 0.14 0.65 -23.20
C PHE A 41 1.08 1.03 -22.05
N ASN A 42 0.63 0.93 -20.80
CA ASN A 42 1.38 1.36 -19.61
C ASN A 42 1.64 0.25 -18.59
N ALA A 43 1.73 -1.01 -19.04
CA ALA A 43 1.89 -2.19 -18.18
C ALA A 43 3.00 -2.06 -17.12
N GLU A 44 4.19 -1.62 -17.50
CA GLU A 44 5.33 -1.48 -16.58
C GLU A 44 5.09 -0.41 -15.50
N TRP A 45 4.43 0.69 -15.86
CA TRP A 45 4.05 1.73 -14.91
C TRP A 45 3.03 1.20 -13.91
N GLY A 46 2.00 0.51 -14.39
CA GLY A 46 1.00 -0.11 -13.51
C GLY A 46 1.63 -1.14 -12.57
N LYS A 47 2.56 -1.95 -13.07
CA LYS A 47 3.30 -2.93 -12.26
C LYS A 47 4.05 -2.26 -11.12
N VAL A 48 4.79 -1.18 -11.41
CA VAL A 48 5.55 -0.44 -10.40
C VAL A 48 4.61 0.17 -9.35
N ILE A 49 3.53 0.82 -9.79
CA ILE A 49 2.52 1.40 -8.87
C ILE A 49 1.96 0.31 -7.95
N GLY A 50 1.52 -0.83 -8.52
CA GLY A 50 0.94 -1.92 -7.75
C GLY A 50 1.90 -2.55 -6.75
N LYS A 51 3.17 -2.72 -7.13
CA LYS A 51 4.20 -3.26 -6.23
C LYS A 51 4.61 -2.29 -5.13
N TRP A 52 4.51 -0.98 -5.36
CA TRP A 52 5.03 0.02 -4.43
C TRP A 52 3.95 0.65 -3.54
N HIS A 53 2.67 0.51 -3.88
CA HIS A 53 1.61 1.24 -3.17
C HIS A 53 1.62 0.99 -1.66
N ASP A 54 1.83 -0.26 -1.23
CA ASP A 54 1.67 -0.70 0.15
C ASP A 54 3.00 -0.98 0.89
N ILE A 55 4.15 -0.53 0.36
CA ILE A 55 5.45 -0.83 0.98
C ILE A 55 5.59 -0.28 2.41
N GLY A 56 4.81 0.75 2.78
CA GLY A 56 4.78 1.27 4.15
C GLY A 56 4.30 0.24 5.18
N LYS A 57 3.62 -0.82 4.72
CA LYS A 57 3.23 -1.94 5.57
C LYS A 57 4.43 -2.74 6.10
N TYR A 58 5.63 -2.62 5.52
CA TYR A 58 6.85 -3.19 6.09
C TYR A 58 7.31 -2.51 7.39
N SER A 59 6.75 -1.34 7.74
CA SER A 59 7.10 -0.67 9.00
C SER A 59 6.63 -1.46 10.22
N GLU A 60 7.41 -1.40 11.29
CA GLU A 60 7.05 -2.07 12.55
C GLU A 60 5.77 -1.50 13.16
N ALA A 61 5.57 -0.18 13.03
CA ALA A 61 4.36 0.50 13.47
C ALA A 61 3.11 -0.05 12.76
N PHE A 62 3.16 -0.22 11.43
CA PHE A 62 2.02 -0.78 10.70
C PHE A 62 1.78 -2.26 11.04
N GLN A 63 2.84 -3.05 11.19
CA GLN A 63 2.70 -4.46 11.57
C GLN A 63 2.06 -4.61 12.97
N GLN A 64 2.44 -3.77 13.94
CA GLN A 64 1.78 -3.74 15.24
C GLN A 64 0.32 -3.31 15.13
N TYR A 65 0.05 -2.25 14.35
CA TYR A 65 -1.30 -1.76 14.07
C TYR A 65 -2.21 -2.86 13.53
N ILE A 66 -1.81 -3.57 12.46
CA ILE A 66 -2.68 -4.56 11.83
C ILE A 66 -2.90 -5.80 12.70
N ILE A 67 -1.89 -6.23 13.47
CA ILE A 67 -2.01 -7.37 14.39
C ILE A 67 -3.01 -7.07 15.52
N VAL A 68 -2.93 -5.88 16.13
CA VAL A 68 -3.83 -5.50 17.22
C VAL A 68 -5.23 -5.20 16.69
N ASN A 69 -5.34 -4.37 15.65
CA ASN A 69 -6.65 -3.91 15.17
C ASN A 69 -7.43 -4.99 14.40
N SER A 70 -6.79 -6.07 13.97
CA SER A 70 -7.50 -7.25 13.45
C SER A 70 -8.13 -8.12 14.53
N GLY A 71 -7.78 -7.91 15.81
CA GLY A 71 -8.18 -8.79 16.91
C GLY A 71 -7.36 -10.09 17.00
N CYS A 72 -6.32 -10.25 16.16
CA CYS A 72 -5.43 -11.42 16.20
C CYS A 72 -4.64 -11.50 17.52
N LYS A 73 -4.39 -10.35 18.15
CA LYS A 73 -3.78 -10.25 19.48
C LYS A 73 -4.62 -9.33 20.37
N GLU A 74 -4.86 -9.76 21.60
CA GLU A 74 -5.51 -8.91 22.60
C GLU A 74 -4.70 -7.63 22.84
N GLY A 75 -5.39 -6.49 22.86
CA GLY A 75 -4.80 -5.18 23.05
C GLY A 75 -5.82 -4.07 22.82
N SER A 76 -5.49 -2.86 23.29
CA SER A 76 -6.27 -1.68 22.97
C SER A 76 -6.07 -1.30 21.50
N LEU A 77 -7.16 -0.98 20.81
CA LEU A 77 -7.10 -0.54 19.42
C LEU A 77 -6.11 0.63 19.26
N LEU A 78 -5.22 0.49 18.28
CA LEU A 78 -4.22 1.50 17.94
C LEU A 78 -4.81 2.52 16.95
N GLY A 79 -4.34 3.75 17.04
CA GLY A 79 -4.68 4.81 16.09
C GLY A 79 -4.22 4.46 14.68
N LYS A 80 -4.88 5.06 13.67
CA LYS A 80 -4.49 4.87 12.26
C LYS A 80 -3.00 5.19 12.09
N THR A 81 -2.29 4.26 11.45
CA THR A 81 -0.88 4.40 11.09
C THR A 81 -0.79 4.58 9.58
N ASP A 82 -0.10 5.63 9.14
CA ASP A 82 0.13 5.84 7.71
C ASP A 82 1.03 4.73 7.15
N HIS A 83 0.62 4.22 6.00
CA HIS A 83 1.40 3.29 5.18
C HIS A 83 1.40 3.69 3.72
N SER A 84 0.56 4.67 3.35
CA SER A 84 0.30 5.05 1.98
C SER A 84 1.32 6.03 1.43
N SER A 85 1.93 6.85 2.27
CA SER A 85 2.92 7.85 1.81
C SER A 85 4.26 7.21 1.44
N ALA A 86 4.62 6.08 2.05
CA ALA A 86 5.93 5.46 1.90
C ALA A 86 6.25 5.10 0.44
N GLY A 87 5.29 4.52 -0.30
CA GLY A 87 5.48 4.18 -1.70
C GLY A 87 5.67 5.40 -2.61
N ALA A 88 4.99 6.50 -2.30
CA ALA A 88 5.13 7.75 -3.04
C ALA A 88 6.50 8.41 -2.82
N ILE A 89 6.97 8.41 -1.57
CA ILE A 89 8.33 8.88 -1.22
C ILE A 89 9.38 8.00 -1.92
N PHE A 90 9.22 6.69 -1.85
CA PHE A 90 10.14 5.74 -2.49
C PHE A 90 10.22 5.94 -4.01
N ALA A 91 9.10 6.21 -4.68
CA ALA A 91 9.11 6.50 -6.11
C ALA A 91 9.98 7.73 -6.44
N LYS A 92 9.89 8.79 -5.62
CA LYS A 92 10.72 10.01 -5.76
C LYS A 92 12.21 9.75 -5.56
N GLU A 93 12.56 8.85 -4.65
CA GLU A 93 13.95 8.50 -4.37
C GLU A 93 14.56 7.61 -5.46
N MET A 94 13.75 6.75 -6.08
CA MET A 94 14.23 5.74 -7.02
C MET A 94 14.21 6.16 -8.49
N LEU A 95 13.37 7.12 -8.86
CA LEU A 95 13.12 7.49 -10.26
C LEU A 95 13.52 8.95 -10.52
N SER A 96 13.97 9.22 -11.74
CA SER A 96 14.35 10.57 -12.16
C SER A 96 13.15 11.51 -12.27
N GLU A 97 13.43 12.80 -12.22
CA GLU A 97 12.43 13.85 -12.45
C GLU A 97 11.65 13.61 -13.76
N GLY A 98 10.34 13.74 -13.69
CA GLY A 98 9.41 13.49 -14.80
C GLY A 98 8.79 12.09 -14.78
N PHE A 99 9.44 11.13 -14.12
CA PHE A 99 8.95 9.75 -14.00
C PHE A 99 8.33 9.47 -12.63
N TRP A 100 8.92 10.00 -11.56
CA TRP A 100 8.44 9.70 -10.22
C TRP A 100 7.07 10.32 -9.92
N GLN A 101 6.75 11.50 -10.47
CA GLN A 101 5.54 12.26 -10.12
C GLN A 101 4.24 11.50 -10.42
N PRO A 102 3.98 11.01 -11.65
CA PRO A 102 2.75 10.26 -11.92
C PRO A 102 2.64 8.96 -11.11
N ILE A 103 3.76 8.28 -10.82
CA ILE A 103 3.76 7.07 -9.98
C ILE A 103 3.43 7.42 -8.53
N ALA A 104 4.15 8.39 -7.96
CA ALA A 104 3.97 8.83 -6.58
C ALA A 104 2.55 9.34 -6.33
N TYR A 105 1.95 9.98 -7.32
CA TYR A 105 0.59 10.51 -7.23
C TYR A 105 -0.47 9.40 -7.20
N CYS A 106 -0.36 8.43 -8.10
CA CYS A 106 -1.22 7.25 -8.11
C CYS A 106 -1.06 6.44 -6.81
N ILE A 107 0.15 6.34 -6.28
CA ILE A 107 0.40 5.68 -5.00
C ILE A 107 -0.21 6.48 -3.84
N ALA A 108 0.06 7.77 -3.70
CA ALA A 108 -0.42 8.55 -2.57
C ALA A 108 -1.97 8.53 -2.47
N GLY A 109 -2.65 8.51 -3.61
CA GLY A 109 -4.11 8.52 -3.67
C GLY A 109 -4.80 7.16 -3.44
N HIS A 110 -4.09 6.07 -3.12
CA HIS A 110 -4.72 4.73 -3.17
C HIS A 110 -5.77 4.45 -2.08
N HIS A 111 -5.86 5.26 -1.02
CA HIS A 111 -6.94 5.18 -0.02
C HIS A 111 -7.98 6.30 -0.10
N ALA A 112 -7.63 7.44 -0.69
CA ALA A 112 -8.43 8.67 -0.62
C ALA A 112 -8.84 9.23 -1.99
N GLY A 113 -8.34 8.64 -3.08
CA GLY A 113 -8.47 9.17 -4.44
C GLY A 113 -7.29 10.08 -4.80
N LEU A 114 -7.20 10.47 -6.08
CA LEU A 114 -6.14 11.36 -6.54
C LEU A 114 -6.28 12.73 -5.87
N HIS A 115 -5.24 13.16 -5.16
CA HIS A 115 -5.19 14.49 -4.57
C HIS A 115 -5.25 15.57 -5.66
N ASN A 116 -5.41 16.84 -5.27
CA ASN A 116 -5.07 17.97 -6.11
C ASN A 116 -3.59 18.32 -5.88
N TRP A 117 -2.83 18.59 -6.95
CA TRP A 117 -1.38 18.84 -6.84
C TRP A 117 -1.12 20.13 -6.06
N TYR A 118 -2.04 21.09 -6.22
CA TYR A 118 -2.07 22.31 -5.43
C TYR A 118 -2.95 22.10 -4.20
N PRO A 119 -2.47 22.46 -3.00
CA PRO A 119 -3.30 22.44 -1.80
C PRO A 119 -4.42 23.47 -1.92
N GLU A 120 -5.66 23.01 -1.84
CA GLU A 120 -6.83 23.88 -1.70
C GLU A 120 -7.22 24.00 -0.23
N ILE A 121 -7.26 25.24 0.27
CA ILE A 121 -7.61 25.50 1.66
C ILE A 121 -9.06 25.06 1.89
N GLY A 122 -9.25 24.08 2.79
CA GLY A 122 -10.58 23.62 3.23
C GLY A 122 -11.09 22.34 2.55
N LEU A 123 -10.34 21.76 1.61
CA LEU A 123 -10.62 20.44 1.04
C LEU A 123 -9.53 19.47 1.50
N SER A 124 -9.88 18.50 2.35
CA SER A 124 -8.98 17.38 2.62
C SER A 124 -9.11 16.40 1.46
N GLY A 125 -7.99 16.18 0.77
CA GLY A 125 -7.80 14.98 -0.03
C GLY A 125 -7.66 13.74 0.83
#